data_AF-A0A5P6P7R4-F1
#
_entry.id   AF-A0A5P6P7R4-F1
#
_cell.length_a   1.000
_cell.length_b   1.000
_cell.length_c   1.000
_cell.angle_alpha   90.00
_cell.angle_beta   90.00
_cell.angle_gamma   90.00
#
_symmetry.space_group_name_H-M   'P 1'
#
loop_
_entity.id
_entity.type
_entity.pdbx_description
1 polymer ?
#
loop_
_entity_poly.entity_id
_entity_poly.type
_entity_poly.pdbx_seq_one_letter_code
_entity_poly.pdbx_strand_id
1 'polypeptide(L)'
;MLFAGPAVAGGAPAGLLDKTVTMSWSTSGTGKRADGTSVSFSNVNTRIVYISSAGRPFLRAEVRGGRATREGELAPGEGGGSRSVSFQGDKLIGTEAFASGARRYIASFDSSFAGCSLSVIDAKEGSAQIRRRGPDGAMYEITSVSTGSPTCSIQTGNIFAH
;
A
#
# COMPACT_ATOMS: atom_id res chain seq x y z
N MET A 1 10.98 -0.02 -38.30
CA MET A 1 10.37 -0.82 -37.21
C MET A 1 11.10 -0.47 -35.91
N LEU A 2 10.42 0.19 -34.98
CA LEU A 2 10.94 0.47 -33.65
C LEU A 2 10.60 -0.72 -32.74
N PHE A 3 11.61 -1.45 -32.27
CA PHE A 3 11.42 -2.44 -31.21
C PHE A 3 11.30 -1.69 -29.89
N ALA A 4 10.09 -1.66 -29.31
CA ALA A 4 9.91 -1.31 -27.92
C ALA A 4 10.50 -2.46 -27.08
N GLY A 5 11.71 -2.27 -26.55
CA GLY A 5 12.27 -3.19 -25.56
C GLY A 5 11.39 -3.23 -24.31
N PRO A 6 11.35 -4.36 -23.58
CA PRO A 6 10.61 -4.43 -22.33
C PRO A 6 11.14 -3.35 -21.38
N ALA A 7 10.26 -2.47 -20.93
CA ALA A 7 10.59 -1.54 -19.86
C ALA A 7 10.93 -2.37 -18.61
N VAL A 8 12.21 -2.45 -18.27
CA VAL A 8 12.63 -2.96 -16.97
C VAL A 8 12.04 -1.98 -15.97
N ALA A 9 10.99 -2.41 -15.26
CA ALA A 9 10.51 -1.68 -14.09
C ALA A 9 11.73 -1.40 -13.21
N GLY A 10 12.06 -0.12 -13.04
CA GLY A 10 13.29 0.27 -12.35
C GLY A 10 13.36 -0.42 -11.00
N GLY A 11 14.42 -1.20 -10.78
CA GLY A 11 14.69 -1.78 -9.47
C GLY A 11 14.80 -0.68 -8.42
N ALA A 12 14.73 -1.06 -7.14
CA ALA A 12 14.89 -0.11 -6.06
C ALA A 12 16.20 0.71 -6.21
N PRO A 13 16.19 2.02 -5.86
CA PRO A 13 17.41 2.81 -5.76
C PRO A 13 18.49 2.11 -4.93
N ALA A 14 19.76 2.27 -5.31
CA ALA A 14 20.88 1.62 -4.64
C ALA A 14 20.91 1.87 -3.11
N GLY A 15 20.54 3.08 -2.68
CA GLY A 15 20.48 3.44 -1.25
C GLY A 15 19.37 2.75 -0.44
N LEU A 16 18.48 1.99 -1.09
CA LEU A 16 17.40 1.22 -0.47
C LEU A 16 17.60 -0.29 -0.55
N LEU A 17 18.65 -0.77 -1.23
CA LEU A 17 18.97 -2.19 -1.24
C LEU A 17 19.20 -2.68 0.18
N ASP A 18 18.74 -3.90 0.45
CA ASP A 18 18.82 -4.55 1.77
C ASP A 18 18.12 -3.80 2.90
N LYS A 19 17.17 -2.90 2.57
CA LYS A 19 16.39 -2.16 3.57
C LYS A 19 14.93 -2.61 3.64
N THR A 20 14.32 -2.32 4.77
CA THR A 20 12.89 -2.43 5.01
C THR A 20 12.30 -1.02 5.07
N VAL A 21 11.21 -0.79 4.33
CA VAL A 21 10.41 0.43 4.42
C VAL A 21 9.08 0.08 5.09
N THR A 22 8.80 0.68 6.25
CA THR A 22 7.53 0.51 6.95
C THR A 22 6.70 1.78 6.80
N MET A 23 5.50 1.62 6.26
CA MET A 23 4.50 2.67 6.11
C MET A 23 3.29 2.34 6.97
N SER A 24 2.78 3.31 7.71
CA SER A 24 1.58 3.15 8.52
C SER A 24 0.68 4.36 8.43
N TRP A 25 -0.64 4.16 8.47
CA TRP A 25 -1.61 5.25 8.54
C TRP A 25 -2.92 4.75 9.12
N SER A 26 -3.68 5.66 9.75
CA SER A 26 -5.03 5.38 10.18
C SER A 26 -6.04 5.75 9.08
N THR A 27 -7.16 5.03 9.04
CA THR A 27 -8.33 5.43 8.28
C THR A 27 -9.57 5.31 9.15
N SER A 28 -10.36 6.36 9.22
CA SER A 28 -11.65 6.36 9.90
C SER A 28 -12.74 6.89 8.98
N GLY A 29 -13.99 6.64 9.34
CA GLY A 29 -15.14 7.12 8.57
C GLY A 29 -16.39 6.30 8.82
N THR A 30 -17.27 6.33 7.83
CA THR A 30 -18.54 5.60 7.85
C THR A 30 -18.71 4.79 6.57
N GLY A 31 -19.44 3.69 6.68
CA GLY A 31 -19.83 2.87 5.55
C GLY A 31 -21.12 2.11 5.82
N LYS A 32 -21.54 1.31 4.84
CA LYS A 32 -22.72 0.46 4.91
C LYS A 32 -22.34 -1.00 4.65
N ARG A 33 -22.95 -1.89 5.42
CA ARG A 33 -22.92 -3.34 5.17
C ARG A 33 -23.85 -3.71 4.01
N ALA A 34 -23.79 -4.98 3.59
CA ALA A 34 -24.63 -5.50 2.52
C ALA A 34 -26.14 -5.44 2.82
N ASP A 35 -26.54 -5.48 4.09
CA ASP A 35 -27.91 -5.32 4.57
C ASP A 35 -28.37 -3.84 4.64
N GLY A 36 -27.50 -2.89 4.27
CA GLY A 36 -27.76 -1.46 4.33
C GLY A 36 -27.44 -0.82 5.69
N THR A 37 -27.04 -1.59 6.70
CA THR A 37 -26.74 -1.08 8.04
C THR A 37 -25.53 -0.16 8.00
N SER A 38 -25.71 1.09 8.46
CA SER A 38 -24.62 2.06 8.61
C SER A 38 -23.71 1.70 9.78
N VAL A 39 -22.40 1.84 9.57
CA VAL A 39 -21.37 1.60 10.58
C VAL A 39 -20.32 2.70 10.54
N SER A 40 -19.73 2.99 11.70
CA SER A 40 -18.46 3.71 11.78
C SER A 40 -17.30 2.73 11.80
N PHE A 41 -16.14 3.15 11.29
CA PHE A 41 -14.92 2.36 11.38
C PHE A 41 -13.72 3.24 11.75
N SER A 42 -12.74 2.59 12.37
CA SER A 42 -11.39 3.12 12.58
C SER A 42 -10.41 1.97 12.43
N ASN A 43 -9.52 2.09 11.46
CA ASN A 43 -8.55 1.06 11.11
C ASN A 43 -7.14 1.63 11.11
N VAL A 44 -6.16 0.78 11.42
CA VAL A 44 -4.75 1.04 11.17
C VAL A 44 -4.31 0.17 10.01
N ASN A 45 -3.66 0.78 9.02
CA ASN A 45 -3.13 0.11 7.84
C ASN A 45 -1.61 0.14 7.93
N THR A 46 -0.97 -1.01 7.74
CA THR A 46 0.49 -1.12 7.74
C THR A 46 0.95 -1.80 6.46
N ARG A 47 1.99 -1.26 5.83
CA ARG A 47 2.64 -1.83 4.65
C ARG A 47 4.13 -1.91 4.96
N ILE A 48 4.68 -3.12 4.96
CA ILE A 48 6.09 -3.39 5.17
C ILE A 48 6.64 -3.85 3.83
N VAL A 49 7.57 -3.09 3.27
CA VAL A 49 8.23 -3.45 2.01
C VAL A 49 9.67 -3.83 2.31
N TYR A 50 9.99 -5.09 2.08
CA TYR A 50 11.35 -5.60 2.14
C TYR A 50 11.98 -5.46 0.76
N ILE A 51 13.18 -4.90 0.70
CA ILE A 51 13.90 -4.65 -0.56
C ILE A 51 15.14 -5.54 -0.54
N SER A 52 15.20 -6.49 -1.47
CA SER A 52 16.35 -7.40 -1.59
C SER A 52 17.59 -6.68 -2.12
N SER A 53 18.75 -7.32 -2.03
CA SER A 53 20.00 -6.91 -2.69
C SER A 53 19.87 -6.68 -4.21
N ALA A 54 19.00 -7.46 -4.86
CA ALA A 54 18.67 -7.30 -6.28
C ALA A 54 17.63 -6.18 -6.59
N GLY A 55 17.25 -5.37 -5.59
CA GLY A 55 16.31 -4.26 -5.74
C GLY A 55 14.85 -4.67 -5.95
N ARG A 56 14.48 -5.90 -5.59
CA ARG A 56 13.10 -6.41 -5.73
C ARG A 56 12.29 -6.15 -4.45
N PRO A 57 11.08 -5.56 -4.56
CA PRO A 57 10.21 -5.34 -3.41
C PRO A 57 9.33 -6.55 -3.09
N PHE A 58 9.31 -6.95 -1.82
CA PHE A 58 8.35 -7.88 -1.24
C PHE A 58 7.44 -7.10 -0.30
N LEU A 59 6.13 -7.19 -0.47
CA LEU A 59 5.18 -6.44 0.34
C LEU A 59 4.47 -7.37 1.32
N ARG A 60 4.50 -7.02 2.60
CA ARG A 60 3.53 -7.49 3.60
C ARG A 60 2.56 -6.36 3.92
N ALA A 61 1.27 -6.66 3.89
CA ALA A 61 0.21 -5.71 4.12
C ALA A 61 -0.70 -6.20 5.23
N GLU A 62 -1.06 -5.28 6.12
CA GLU A 62 -1.95 -5.55 7.23
C GLU A 62 -2.98 -4.42 7.36
N VAL A 63 -4.20 -4.77 7.76
CA VAL A 63 -5.21 -3.84 8.21
C VAL A 63 -5.83 -4.37 9.50
N ARG A 64 -5.80 -3.57 10.56
CA ARG A 64 -6.40 -3.88 11.87
C ARG A 64 -7.53 -2.92 12.18
N GLY A 65 -8.61 -3.41 12.78
CA GLY A 65 -9.72 -2.57 13.24
C GLY A 65 -10.63 -3.32 14.22
N GLY A 66 -10.98 -2.67 15.34
CA GLY A 66 -11.68 -3.34 16.44
C GLY A 66 -10.90 -4.56 16.93
N ARG A 67 -11.52 -5.75 16.88
CA ARG A 67 -10.89 -7.04 17.23
C ARG A 67 -10.46 -7.87 16.02
N ALA A 68 -10.56 -7.32 14.81
CA ALA A 68 -10.28 -8.04 13.57
C ALA A 68 -9.00 -7.54 12.89
N THR A 69 -8.32 -8.47 12.21
CA THR A 69 -7.09 -8.22 11.45
C THR A 69 -7.17 -8.96 10.12
N ARG A 70 -6.75 -8.30 9.05
CA ARG A 70 -6.57 -8.90 7.72
C ARG A 70 -5.16 -8.65 7.23
N GLU A 71 -4.50 -9.71 6.78
CA GLU A 71 -3.13 -9.68 6.26
C GLU A 71 -3.07 -10.18 4.82
N GLY A 72 -1.96 -9.90 4.14
CA GLY A 72 -1.63 -10.46 2.84
C GLY A 72 -0.23 -10.09 2.40
N GLU A 73 0.38 -10.92 1.58
CA GLU A 73 1.75 -10.77 1.10
C GLU A 73 1.79 -10.78 -0.44
N LEU A 74 2.80 -10.12 -1.02
CA LEU A 74 3.07 -10.13 -2.46
C LEU A 74 4.58 -10.31 -2.69
N ALA A 75 4.93 -11.28 -3.54
CA ALA A 75 6.29 -11.42 -4.04
C ALA A 75 6.57 -10.47 -5.22
N PRO A 76 7.83 -10.27 -5.61
CA PRO A 76 8.20 -9.46 -6.77
C PRO A 76 7.53 -9.97 -8.05
N GLY A 77 6.86 -9.07 -8.77
CA GLY A 77 6.13 -9.40 -10.00
C GLY A 77 4.71 -9.90 -9.77
N GLU A 78 4.32 -10.24 -8.55
CA GLU A 78 2.95 -10.58 -8.18
C GLU A 78 2.15 -9.29 -7.93
N GLY A 79 1.73 -8.60 -8.99
CA GLY A 79 1.06 -7.30 -8.91
C GLY A 79 -0.18 -7.14 -9.81
N GLY A 80 -0.73 -8.25 -10.30
CA GLY A 80 -1.64 -8.26 -11.46
C GLY A 80 -3.14 -8.11 -11.21
N GLY A 81 -3.63 -7.81 -10.00
CA GLY A 81 -5.09 -7.84 -9.76
C GLY A 81 -5.66 -6.91 -8.69
N SER A 82 -5.02 -6.75 -7.54
CA SER A 82 -5.62 -5.93 -6.46
C SER A 82 -4.63 -5.16 -5.60
N ARG A 83 -3.33 -5.44 -5.68
CA ARG A 83 -2.31 -4.66 -4.98
C ARG A 83 -0.96 -4.79 -5.70
N SER A 84 -0.19 -3.73 -5.75
CA SER A 84 1.15 -3.68 -6.37
C SER A 84 2.02 -2.63 -5.70
N VAL A 85 3.35 -2.80 -5.81
CA VAL A 85 4.36 -1.81 -5.41
C VAL A 85 5.43 -1.69 -6.49
N SER A 86 5.93 -0.48 -6.73
CA SER A 86 6.96 -0.20 -7.73
C SER A 86 7.79 1.01 -7.31
N PHE A 87 9.02 1.10 -7.84
CA PHE A 87 9.88 2.25 -7.66
C PHE A 87 9.81 3.19 -8.88
N GLN A 88 9.80 4.49 -8.61
CA GLN A 88 9.89 5.55 -9.61
C GLN A 88 10.83 6.63 -9.06
N GLY A 89 12.10 6.57 -9.43
CA GLY A 89 13.13 7.45 -8.88
C GLY A 89 13.27 7.28 -7.36
N ASP A 90 13.12 8.39 -6.64
CA ASP A 90 13.17 8.49 -5.18
C ASP A 90 11.83 8.16 -4.50
N LYS A 91 10.93 7.45 -5.18
CA LYS A 91 9.60 7.12 -4.67
C LYS A 91 9.29 5.65 -4.76
N LEU A 92 8.64 5.15 -3.72
CA LEU A 92 7.93 3.89 -3.72
C LEU A 92 6.44 4.18 -3.89
N ILE A 93 5.86 3.65 -4.94
CA ILE A 93 4.44 3.81 -5.25
C ILE A 93 3.76 2.47 -5.06
N GLY A 94 2.82 2.42 -4.12
CA GLY A 94 1.91 1.30 -3.96
C GLY A 94 0.50 1.66 -4.39
N THR A 95 -0.17 0.71 -5.02
CA THR A 95 -1.57 0.82 -5.41
C THR A 95 -2.33 -0.41 -4.92
N GLU A 96 -3.54 -0.22 -4.42
CA GLU A 96 -4.45 -1.27 -3.99
C GLU A 96 -5.82 -1.01 -4.62
N ALA A 97 -6.23 -1.87 -5.55
CA ALA A 97 -7.57 -1.82 -6.12
C ALA A 97 -8.57 -2.44 -5.14
N PHE A 98 -9.73 -1.83 -5.04
CA PHE A 98 -10.85 -2.35 -4.28
C PHE A 98 -11.88 -3.00 -5.21
N ALA A 99 -13.02 -3.44 -4.69
CA ALA A 99 -14.12 -3.89 -5.54
C ALA A 99 -14.76 -2.74 -6.33
N SER A 100 -14.63 -1.51 -5.83
CA SER A 100 -14.89 -0.25 -6.54
C SER A 100 -13.96 0.82 -5.95
N GLY A 101 -13.25 1.54 -6.81
CA GLY A 101 -12.23 2.51 -6.41
C GLY A 101 -10.88 1.87 -6.06
N ALA A 102 -9.96 2.69 -5.58
CA ALA A 102 -8.60 2.27 -5.28
C ALA A 102 -7.95 3.13 -4.20
N ARG A 103 -6.85 2.64 -3.64
CA ARG A 103 -5.92 3.39 -2.81
C ARG A 103 -4.58 3.51 -3.52
N ARG A 104 -3.99 4.71 -3.47
CA ARG A 104 -2.59 4.93 -3.79
C ARG A 104 -1.86 5.43 -2.55
N TYR A 105 -0.70 4.85 -2.27
CA TYR A 105 0.22 5.33 -1.24
C TYR A 105 1.60 5.53 -1.85
N ILE A 106 2.23 6.67 -1.52
CA ILE A 106 3.52 7.07 -2.06
C ILE A 106 4.45 7.37 -0.89
N ALA A 107 5.50 6.56 -0.73
CA ALA A 107 6.63 6.93 0.09
C ALA A 107 7.62 7.74 -0.75
N SER A 108 7.99 8.93 -0.30
CA SER A 108 9.06 9.73 -0.92
C SER A 108 10.28 9.71 0.00
N PHE A 109 11.42 9.30 -0.53
CA PHE A 109 12.67 9.15 0.21
C PHE A 109 13.46 10.46 0.18
N ASP A 110 14.20 10.74 1.25
CA ASP A 110 15.24 11.77 1.17
C ASP A 110 16.45 11.28 0.36
N SER A 111 17.35 12.20 0.01
CA SER A 111 18.54 11.89 -0.80
C SER A 111 19.52 10.93 -0.12
N SER A 112 19.46 10.78 1.20
CA SER A 112 20.31 9.85 1.97
C SER A 112 19.68 8.47 2.14
N PHE A 113 18.41 8.30 1.75
CA PHE A 113 17.62 7.10 1.99
C PHE A 113 17.62 6.66 3.47
N ALA A 114 17.65 7.64 4.38
CA ALA A 114 17.57 7.43 5.82
C ALA A 114 16.17 7.76 6.37
N GLY A 115 15.49 8.72 5.76
CA GLY A 115 14.12 9.12 6.07
C GLY A 115 13.20 9.04 4.86
N CYS A 116 11.90 9.01 5.14
CA CYS A 116 10.85 9.08 4.14
C CYS A 116 9.60 9.77 4.67
N SER A 117 8.79 10.28 3.74
CA SER A 117 7.44 10.80 4.00
C SER A 117 6.42 9.92 3.29
N LEU A 118 5.17 9.92 3.78
CA LEU A 118 4.08 9.12 3.22
C LEU A 118 2.89 10.00 2.85
N SER A 119 2.38 9.82 1.64
CA SER A 119 1.09 10.35 1.18
C SER A 119 0.16 9.20 0.81
N VAL A 120 -1.11 9.28 1.22
CA VAL A 120 -2.11 8.24 0.94
C VAL A 120 -3.40 8.88 0.46
N ILE A 121 -3.93 8.36 -0.65
CA ILE A 121 -5.18 8.83 -1.27
C ILE A 121 -6.07 7.62 -1.53
N ASP A 122 -7.31 7.69 -1.04
CA ASP A 122 -8.40 6.80 -1.45
C ASP A 122 -9.19 7.50 -2.56
N ALA A 123 -9.37 6.83 -3.70
CA ALA A 123 -10.02 7.37 -4.89
C ALA A 123 -11.24 6.55 -5.29
N LYS A 124 -12.29 7.24 -5.74
CA LYS A 124 -13.50 6.66 -6.33
C LYS A 124 -13.24 6.25 -7.78
N GLU A 125 -14.01 5.28 -8.24
CA GLU A 125 -14.10 4.95 -9.66
C GLU A 125 -15.28 5.72 -10.28
N GLY A 126 -14.98 6.78 -11.01
CA GLY A 126 -16.00 7.71 -11.52
C GLY A 126 -16.86 8.28 -10.37
N SER A 127 -18.18 8.10 -10.45
CA SER A 127 -19.14 8.52 -9.42
C SER A 127 -19.46 7.44 -8.39
N ALA A 128 -18.97 6.20 -8.57
CA ALA A 128 -19.27 5.10 -7.67
C ALA A 128 -18.65 5.29 -6.29
N GLN A 129 -19.37 4.86 -5.24
CA GLN A 129 -18.78 4.80 -3.91
C GLN A 129 -17.68 3.75 -3.86
N ILE A 130 -16.70 3.96 -2.97
CA ILE A 130 -15.66 2.98 -2.73
C ILE A 130 -16.31 1.74 -2.11
N ARG A 131 -16.01 0.55 -2.64
CA ARG A 131 -16.44 -0.72 -2.05
C ARG A 131 -15.22 -1.56 -1.73
N ARG A 132 -14.97 -1.85 -0.45
CA ARG A 132 -13.77 -2.58 -0.02
C ARG A 132 -14.04 -3.54 1.13
N ARG A 133 -13.17 -4.55 1.27
CA ARG A 133 -13.20 -5.49 2.40
C ARG A 133 -12.61 -4.84 3.66
N GLY A 134 -13.32 -4.96 4.77
CA GLY A 134 -12.84 -4.58 6.10
C GLY A 134 -11.79 -5.56 6.66
N PRO A 135 -11.29 -5.30 7.88
CA PRO A 135 -10.42 -6.22 8.60
C PRO A 135 -11.09 -7.56 8.93
N ASP A 136 -12.43 -7.57 9.05
CA ASP A 136 -13.28 -8.75 9.24
C ASP A 136 -13.54 -9.53 7.94
N GLY A 137 -13.01 -9.07 6.81
CA GLY A 137 -13.20 -9.67 5.48
C GLY A 137 -14.56 -9.36 4.83
N ALA A 138 -15.49 -8.71 5.55
CA ALA A 138 -16.80 -8.34 5.03
C ALA A 138 -16.68 -7.14 4.07
N MET A 139 -17.60 -7.07 3.10
CA MET A 139 -17.66 -5.96 2.14
C MET A 139 -18.42 -4.77 2.72
N TYR A 140 -17.85 -3.58 2.54
CA TYR A 140 -18.45 -2.32 2.93
C TYR A 140 -18.50 -1.35 1.75
N GLU A 141 -19.63 -0.66 1.60
CA GLU A 141 -19.72 0.57 0.80
C GLU A 141 -19.31 1.76 1.67
N ILE A 142 -18.26 2.47 1.30
CA ILE A 142 -17.71 3.56 2.10
C ILE A 142 -18.41 4.86 1.72
N THR A 143 -19.09 5.46 2.70
CA THR A 143 -19.81 6.73 2.54
C THR A 143 -18.97 7.93 2.92
N SER A 144 -18.01 7.76 3.83
CA SER A 144 -16.99 8.75 4.16
C SER A 144 -15.69 8.06 4.57
N VAL A 145 -14.56 8.68 4.25
CA VAL A 145 -13.24 8.21 4.70
C VAL A 145 -12.32 9.40 4.92
N SER A 146 -11.53 9.32 5.98
CA SER A 146 -10.43 10.24 6.25
C SER A 146 -9.18 9.44 6.55
N THR A 147 -8.05 9.88 5.99
CA THR A 147 -6.72 9.34 6.27
C THR A 147 -6.09 10.19 7.38
N GLY A 148 -5.57 9.53 8.42
CA GLY A 148 -4.87 10.18 9.51
C GLY A 148 -3.45 9.63 9.69
N SER A 149 -2.58 10.48 10.24
CA SER A 149 -1.27 10.09 10.79
C SER A 149 -0.41 9.20 9.87
N PRO A 150 -0.16 9.57 8.61
CA PRO A 150 0.74 8.80 7.76
C PRO A 150 2.17 8.87 8.29
N THR A 151 2.80 7.73 8.50
CA THR A 151 4.19 7.59 8.93
C THR A 151 4.96 6.71 7.96
N CYS A 152 6.26 6.98 7.85
CA CYS A 152 7.18 6.21 7.04
C CYS A 152 8.51 6.09 7.79
N SER A 153 9.07 4.88 7.84
CA SER A 153 10.38 4.62 8.40
C SER A 153 11.18 3.66 7.53
N ILE A 154 12.49 3.80 7.59
CA ILE A 154 13.45 2.97 6.86
C ILE A 154 14.34 2.28 7.90
N GLN A 155 14.56 0.99 7.72
CA GLN A 155 15.43 0.18 8.56
C GLN A 155 16.39 -0.60 7.69
N THR A 156 17.66 -0.64 8.06
CA THR A 156 18.65 -1.50 7.39
C THR A 156 18.45 -2.95 7.81
N GLY A 157 18.60 -3.87 6.85
CA GLY A 157 18.46 -5.30 7.04
C GLY A 157 17.03 -5.80 6.79
N ASN A 158 16.94 -6.99 6.22
CA ASN A 158 15.73 -7.79 6.12
C ASN A 158 16.05 -9.25 5.79
N ILE A 159 15.04 -10.11 5.80
CA ILE A 159 15.14 -11.54 5.51
C ILE A 159 15.48 -11.88 4.05
N PHE A 160 15.48 -10.89 3.15
CA PHE A 160 15.83 -11.02 1.73
C PHE A 160 17.13 -10.28 1.38
N ALA A 161 17.88 -9.81 2.38
CA ALA A 161 19.19 -9.19 2.22
C ALA A 161 20.26 -10.29 2.19
N HIS A 162 20.77 -10.59 0.99
CA HIS A 162 21.75 -11.65 0.74
C HIS A 162 22.68 -11.30 -0.41
#